data_AF-A0A7V4G8D9-F1
#
_entry.id   AF-A0A7V4G8D9-F1
#
_cell.length_a   1.000
_cell.length_b   1.000
_cell.length_c   1.000
_cell.angle_alpha   90.00
_cell.angle_beta   90.00
_cell.angle_gamma   90.00
#
_symmetry.space_group_name_H-M   'P 1'
#
loop_
_entity.id
_entity.type
_entity.pdbx_description
1 polymer ?
#
loop_
_entity_poly.entity_id
_entity_poly.type
_entity_poly.pdbx_seq_one_letter_code
_entity_poly.pdbx_strand_id
1 'polypeptide(L)'
;MATSFHPDHTGTPVFPTRSGPGYVLLLGGLALLLALVVVWALGVGPYHLGYGQIFSLLHRWLSGEVLSPAEATALAVFSHIRLARIVLAGLVGLGLSLAGATFQGILMNPLAEPFTLGVAAGAAFGASLALSFGVSGALWGSLGLVPLMALLGAAAALLLVLALGSL
;
A
#
# COMPACT_ATOMS: atom_id res chain seq x y z
N MET A 1 19.47 -9.41 -21.88
CA MET A 1 19.20 -8.57 -23.06
C MET A 1 19.86 -7.22 -22.80
N ALA A 2 21.16 -7.12 -23.09
CA ALA A 2 21.95 -5.92 -22.83
C ALA A 2 21.61 -4.88 -23.90
N THR A 3 21.08 -3.73 -23.47
CA THR A 3 20.95 -2.56 -24.34
C THR A 3 22.33 -1.94 -24.51
N SER A 4 22.85 -1.95 -25.74
CA SER A 4 24.10 -1.31 -26.12
C SER A 4 24.08 0.17 -25.73
N PHE A 5 25.00 0.56 -24.85
CA PHE A 5 25.23 1.95 -24.48
C PHE A 5 25.89 2.64 -25.69
N HIS A 6 25.13 3.43 -26.45
CA HIS A 6 25.68 4.27 -27.52
C HIS A 6 25.81 5.69 -26.97
N PRO A 7 27.04 6.19 -26.75
CA PRO A 7 27.24 7.56 -26.30
C PRO A 7 27.02 8.52 -27.47
N ASP A 8 26.13 9.50 -27.30
CA ASP A 8 26.05 10.64 -28.20
C ASP A 8 27.34 11.48 -28.09
N HIS A 9 27.60 12.27 -29.13
CA HIS A 9 28.82 13.07 -29.31
C HIS A 9 29.07 14.12 -28.20
N THR A 10 28.09 14.31 -27.31
CA THR A 10 28.06 15.26 -26.19
C THR A 10 28.35 14.61 -24.82
N GLY A 11 28.53 13.29 -24.75
CA GLY A 11 28.89 12.58 -23.50
C GLY A 11 27.79 12.55 -22.43
N THR A 12 26.57 12.99 -22.74
CA THR A 12 25.43 12.96 -21.82
C THR A 12 24.75 11.58 -21.85
N PRO A 13 24.50 10.93 -20.70
CA PRO A 13 23.77 9.66 -20.67
C PRO A 13 22.34 9.86 -21.17
N VAL A 14 22.02 9.29 -22.33
CA VAL A 14 20.65 9.25 -22.88
C VAL A 14 19.93 8.06 -22.25
N PHE A 15 19.06 8.32 -21.28
CA PHE A 15 18.18 7.27 -20.75
C PHE A 15 17.14 6.93 -21.81
N PRO A 16 16.93 5.65 -22.15
CA PRO A 16 15.91 5.26 -23.10
C PRO A 16 14.53 5.61 -22.53
N THR A 17 13.94 6.72 -23.00
CA THR A 17 12.54 7.06 -22.71
C THR A 17 11.67 6.04 -23.44
N ARG A 18 11.27 4.97 -22.74
CA ARG A 18 10.32 3.99 -23.28
C ARG A 18 8.93 4.62 -23.36
N SER A 19 8.66 5.38 -24.41
CA SER A 19 7.38 6.08 -24.67
C SER A 19 6.60 5.50 -25.85
N GLY A 20 6.97 4.31 -26.32
CA GLY A 20 6.26 3.66 -27.43
C GLY A 20 4.81 3.32 -27.10
N PRO A 21 3.95 3.11 -28.11
CA PRO A 21 2.53 2.80 -27.91
C PRO A 21 2.32 1.54 -27.05
N GLY A 22 3.24 0.57 -27.10
CA GLY A 22 3.19 -0.62 -26.24
C GLY A 22 3.32 -0.32 -24.74
N TYR A 23 4.10 0.70 -24.36
CA TYR A 23 4.24 1.10 -22.96
C TYR A 23 2.98 1.78 -22.43
N VAL A 24 2.36 2.65 -23.25
CA VAL A 24 1.08 3.29 -22.91
C VAL A 24 -0.04 2.25 -22.78
N LEU A 25 -0.08 1.27 -23.70
CA LEU A 25 -1.03 0.16 -23.63
C LEU A 25 -0.84 -0.70 -22.37
N LEU A 26 0.42 -0.96 -21.99
CA LEU A 26 0.73 -1.69 -20.75
C LEU A 26 0.24 -0.92 -19.51
N LEU A 27 0.55 0.37 -19.41
CA LEU A 27 0.10 1.20 -18.28
C LEU A 27 -1.43 1.29 -18.21
N GLY A 28 -2.08 1.50 -19.36
CA GLY A 28 -3.54 1.48 -19.45
C GLY A 28 -4.13 0.13 -19.03
N GLY A 29 -3.53 -0.97 -19.46
CA GLY A 29 -3.92 -2.33 -19.08
C GLY A 29 -3.79 -2.60 -17.58
N LEU A 30 -2.69 -2.17 -16.96
CA LEU A 30 -2.49 -2.30 -15.51
C LEU A 30 -3.46 -1.43 -14.71
N ALA A 31 -3.73 -0.20 -15.16
CA ALA A 31 -4.71 0.68 -14.54
C ALA A 31 -6.13 0.09 -14.62
N LEU A 32 -6.50 -0.47 -15.78
CA LEU A 32 -7.77 -1.17 -15.96
C LEU A 32 -7.85 -2.40 -15.06
N LEU A 33 -6.80 -3.22 -15.00
CA LEU A 33 -6.75 -4.39 -14.13
C LEU A 33 -6.93 -3.99 -12.65
N LEU A 34 -6.25 -2.94 -12.20
CA LEU A 34 -6.41 -2.41 -10.85
C LEU A 34 -7.85 -2.00 -10.58
N ALA A 35 -8.49 -1.28 -11.51
CA ALA A 35 -9.89 -0.88 -11.37
C ALA A 35 -10.84 -2.08 -11.28
N LEU A 36 -10.63 -3.11 -12.12
CA LEU A 36 -11.41 -4.35 -12.08
C LEU A 36 -11.23 -5.11 -10.76
N VAL A 37 -10.01 -5.19 -10.25
CA VAL A 37 -9.71 -5.82 -8.95
C VAL A 37 -10.38 -5.06 -7.81
N VAL A 38 -10.39 -3.73 -7.84
CA VAL A 38 -11.08 -2.91 -6.83
C VAL A 38 -12.59 -3.18 -6.84
N VAL A 39 -13.23 -3.19 -8.02
CA VAL A 39 -14.67 -3.47 -8.14
C VAL A 39 -14.99 -4.89 -7.65
N TRP A 40 -14.17 -5.86 -8.04
CA TRP A 40 -14.33 -7.24 -7.59
C TRP A 40 -14.15 -7.38 -6.06
N ALA A 41 -13.13 -6.75 -5.49
CA ALA A 41 -12.86 -6.77 -4.05
C ALA A 41 -14.00 -6.16 -3.22
N LEU A 42 -14.74 -5.19 -3.76
CA LEU A 42 -15.95 -4.66 -3.11
C LEU A 42 -17.07 -5.68 -2.99
N GLY A 43 -17.16 -6.64 -3.93
CA GLY A 43 -18.16 -7.71 -3.91
C GLY A 43 -17.83 -8.85 -2.96
N VAL A 44 -16.54 -9.11 -2.72
CA VAL A 44 -16.07 -10.24 -1.91
C VAL A 44 -16.18 -9.94 -0.42
N GLY A 45 -16.92 -10.76 0.33
CA GLY A 45 -16.96 -10.70 1.79
C GLY A 45 -18.11 -11.52 2.40
N PRO A 46 -18.10 -11.72 3.73
CA PRO A 46 -19.10 -12.53 4.42
C PRO A 46 -20.51 -11.93 4.35
N TYR A 47 -20.60 -10.60 4.29
CA TYR A 47 -21.86 -9.88 4.09
C TYR A 47 -22.17 -9.80 2.59
N HIS A 48 -23.16 -10.52 2.09
CA HIS A 48 -23.40 -10.53 0.64
C HIS A 48 -23.96 -9.18 0.18
N LEU A 49 -23.21 -8.49 -0.70
CA LEU A 49 -23.62 -7.26 -1.36
C LEU A 49 -23.62 -7.50 -2.86
N GLY A 50 -24.78 -7.41 -3.49
CA GLY A 50 -24.85 -7.45 -4.96
C GLY A 50 -24.18 -6.21 -5.56
N TYR A 51 -23.58 -6.33 -6.75
CA TYR A 51 -22.93 -5.20 -7.41
C TYR A 51 -23.88 -4.00 -7.64
N GLY A 52 -25.16 -4.25 -7.94
CA GLY A 52 -26.17 -3.18 -8.02
C GLY A 52 -26.35 -2.43 -6.69
N GLN A 53 -26.31 -3.14 -5.56
CA GLN A 53 -26.36 -2.53 -4.24
C GLN A 53 -25.08 -1.73 -3.95
N ILE A 54 -23.90 -2.23 -4.34
CA ILE A 54 -22.64 -1.50 -4.18
C ILE A 54 -22.68 -0.13 -4.87
N PHE A 55 -23.20 -0.05 -6.09
CA PHE A 55 -23.36 1.23 -6.79
C PHE A 55 -24.35 2.16 -6.09
N SER A 56 -25.47 1.64 -5.60
CA SER A 56 -26.42 2.46 -4.82
C SER A 56 -25.82 2.95 -3.50
N LEU A 57 -25.04 2.12 -2.80
CA LEU A 57 -24.37 2.47 -1.56
C LEU A 57 -23.27 3.51 -1.80
N LEU A 58 -22.54 3.42 -2.93
CA LEU A 58 -21.57 4.43 -3.35
C LEU A 58 -22.24 5.79 -3.58
N HIS A 59 -23.34 5.82 -4.35
CA HIS A 59 -24.09 7.05 -4.56
C HIS A 59 -24.55 7.65 -3.23
N ARG A 60 -25.13 6.83 -2.35
CA ARG A 60 -25.67 7.28 -1.05
C ARG A 60 -24.59 7.74 -0.10
N TRP A 61 -23.42 7.10 -0.13
CA TRP A 61 -22.24 7.54 0.62
C TRP A 61 -21.79 8.94 0.19
N LEU A 62 -21.91 9.27 -1.10
CA LEU A 62 -21.59 10.59 -1.65
C LEU A 62 -22.71 11.62 -1.43
N SER A 63 -23.98 11.22 -1.51
CA SER A 63 -25.13 12.13 -1.38
C SER A 63 -25.54 12.42 0.05
N GLY A 64 -25.11 11.61 1.04
CA GLY A 64 -25.41 11.85 2.45
C GLY A 64 -26.87 11.67 2.84
N GLU A 65 -27.62 10.85 2.09
CA GLU A 65 -29.05 10.61 2.31
C GLU A 65 -29.35 9.93 3.66
N VAL A 66 -30.52 10.22 4.23
CA VAL A 66 -31.01 9.55 5.44
C VAL A 66 -31.42 8.11 5.11
N LEU A 67 -30.85 7.14 5.82
CA LEU A 67 -31.02 5.72 5.54
C LEU A 67 -31.91 5.03 6.58
N SER A 68 -32.58 3.95 6.15
CA SER A 68 -33.19 3.01 7.10
C SER A 68 -32.11 2.24 7.89
N PRO A 69 -32.41 1.67 9.07
CA PRO A 69 -31.41 0.98 9.89
C PRO A 69 -30.67 -0.18 9.18
N ALA A 70 -31.37 -0.92 8.32
CA ALA A 70 -30.79 -2.00 7.54
C ALA A 70 -29.76 -1.48 6.51
N GLU A 71 -30.08 -0.37 5.86
CA GLU A 71 -29.22 0.26 4.86
C GLU A 71 -28.04 1.00 5.51
N ALA A 72 -28.23 1.59 6.69
CA ALA A 72 -27.15 2.18 7.48
C ALA A 72 -26.08 1.13 7.83
N THR A 73 -26.51 -0.10 8.16
CA THR A 73 -25.59 -1.22 8.42
C THR A 73 -24.81 -1.61 7.15
N ALA A 74 -25.52 -1.77 6.02
CA ALA A 74 -24.89 -2.10 4.74
C ALA A 74 -23.90 -1.01 4.28
N LEU A 75 -24.26 0.26 4.46
CA LEU A 75 -23.40 1.41 4.19
C LEU A 75 -22.15 1.39 5.07
N ALA A 76 -22.28 1.11 6.37
CA ALA A 76 -21.14 1.03 7.28
C ALA A 76 -20.18 -0.11 6.92
N VAL A 77 -20.71 -1.28 6.52
CA VAL A 77 -19.89 -2.40 6.02
C VAL A 77 -19.16 -2.01 4.73
N PHE A 78 -19.84 -1.32 3.82
CA PHE A 78 -19.24 -0.83 2.59
C PHE A 78 -18.14 0.22 2.85
N SER A 79 -18.42 1.27 3.61
CA SER A 79 -17.52 2.42 3.80
C SER A 79 -16.41 2.17 4.81
N HIS A 80 -16.75 1.74 6.04
CA HIS A 80 -15.80 1.65 7.15
C HIS A 80 -14.99 0.35 7.16
N ILE A 81 -15.47 -0.69 6.47
CA ILE A 81 -14.79 -2.00 6.46
C ILE A 81 -14.18 -2.28 5.09
N ARG A 82 -14.98 -2.32 4.02
CA ARG A 82 -14.49 -2.74 2.69
C ARG A 82 -13.67 -1.65 2.02
N LEU A 83 -14.25 -0.48 1.84
CA LEU A 83 -13.60 0.63 1.15
C LEU A 83 -12.31 1.04 1.86
N ALA A 84 -12.37 1.21 3.19
CA ALA A 84 -11.18 1.50 4.01
C ALA A 84 -10.05 0.47 3.82
N ARG A 85 -10.37 -0.84 3.79
CA ARG A 85 -9.39 -1.91 3.58
C ARG A 85 -8.79 -1.89 2.17
N ILE A 86 -9.61 -1.68 1.15
CA ILE A 86 -9.16 -1.63 -0.25
C ILE A 86 -8.22 -0.44 -0.47
N VAL A 87 -8.59 0.73 0.05
CA VAL A 87 -7.75 1.94 -0.01
C VAL A 87 -6.43 1.69 0.71
N LEU A 88 -6.46 1.12 1.92
CA LEU A 88 -5.24 0.80 2.66
C LEU A 88 -4.35 -0.19 1.90
N ALA A 89 -4.91 -1.25 1.32
CA ALA A 89 -4.17 -2.23 0.51
C ALA A 89 -3.51 -1.56 -0.70
N GLY A 90 -4.22 -0.65 -1.37
CA GLY A 90 -3.68 0.15 -2.47
C GLY A 90 -2.50 1.02 -2.03
N LEU A 91 -2.64 1.77 -0.92
CA LEU A 91 -1.57 2.61 -0.38
C LEU A 91 -0.34 1.80 0.02
N VAL A 92 -0.53 0.64 0.67
CA VAL A 92 0.57 -0.26 1.04
C VAL A 92 1.26 -0.82 -0.19
N GLY A 93 0.50 -1.26 -1.21
CA GLY A 93 1.05 -1.77 -2.46
C GLY A 93 1.87 -0.72 -3.22
N LEU A 94 1.38 0.53 -3.27
CA LEU A 94 2.10 1.66 -3.86
C LEU A 94 3.42 1.93 -3.12
N GLY A 95 3.38 1.99 -1.79
CA GLY A 95 4.58 2.20 -0.97
C GLY A 95 5.62 1.10 -1.16
N LEU A 96 5.20 -0.17 -1.16
CA LEU A 96 6.10 -1.30 -1.35
C LEU A 96 6.71 -1.33 -2.76
N SER A 97 5.91 -0.99 -3.79
CA SER A 97 6.39 -0.93 -5.18
C SER A 97 7.44 0.17 -5.36
N LEU A 98 7.20 1.36 -4.79
CA LEU A 98 8.14 2.49 -4.86
C LEU A 98 9.43 2.19 -4.10
N ALA A 99 9.31 1.62 -2.89
CA ALA A 99 10.48 1.23 -2.11
C ALA A 99 11.29 0.16 -2.86
N GLY A 100 10.65 -0.89 -3.38
CA GLY A 100 11.31 -1.93 -4.18
C GLY A 100 12.06 -1.37 -5.39
N ALA A 101 11.40 -0.55 -6.21
CA ALA A 101 12.03 0.06 -7.37
C ALA A 101 13.23 0.95 -7.00
N THR A 102 13.13 1.70 -5.90
CA THR A 102 14.22 2.56 -5.40
C THR A 102 15.40 1.74 -4.91
N PHE A 103 15.16 0.69 -4.11
CA PHE A 103 16.22 -0.19 -3.60
C PHE A 103 16.92 -0.97 -4.71
N GLN A 104 16.15 -1.50 -5.66
CA GLN A 104 16.71 -2.17 -6.84
C GLN A 104 17.56 -1.21 -7.70
N GLY A 105 17.15 0.06 -7.80
CA GLY A 105 17.90 1.11 -8.48
C GLY A 105 19.19 1.50 -7.74
N ILE A 106 19.16 1.69 -6.42
CA ILE A 106 20.34 2.08 -5.63
C ILE A 106 21.37 0.95 -5.59
N LEU A 107 20.91 -0.28 -5.34
CA LEU A 107 21.78 -1.44 -5.18
C LEU A 107 22.18 -2.09 -6.51
N MET A 108 21.60 -1.63 -7.62
CA MET A 108 21.78 -2.22 -8.96
C MET A 108 21.59 -3.74 -8.95
N ASN A 109 20.69 -4.22 -8.08
CA ASN A 109 20.44 -5.63 -7.85
C ASN A 109 18.93 -5.89 -7.94
N PRO A 110 18.46 -6.62 -8.97
CA PRO A 110 17.03 -6.91 -9.15
C PRO A 110 16.45 -7.80 -8.04
N LEU A 111 17.28 -8.44 -7.22
CA LEU A 111 16.86 -9.24 -6.06
C LEU A 111 16.81 -8.41 -4.76
N ALA A 112 17.18 -7.13 -4.79
CA ALA A 112 17.11 -6.28 -3.61
C ALA A 112 15.66 -6.01 -3.20
N GLU A 113 15.40 -6.11 -1.90
CA GLU A 113 14.11 -5.80 -1.28
C GLU A 113 14.29 -4.83 -0.10
N PRO A 114 13.35 -3.90 0.11
CA PRO A 114 13.44 -2.89 1.18
C PRO A 114 13.37 -3.50 2.60
N PHE A 115 12.97 -4.76 2.73
CA PHE A 115 12.84 -5.43 4.02
C PHE A 115 14.19 -5.85 4.63
N THR A 116 15.29 -5.80 3.89
CA THR A 116 16.61 -6.24 4.34
C THR A 116 17.27 -5.32 5.38
N LEU A 117 16.82 -4.06 5.51
CA LEU A 117 17.36 -3.09 6.50
C LEU A 117 16.82 -3.26 7.93
N GLY A 118 16.20 -4.40 8.25
CA GLY A 118 15.65 -4.66 9.60
C GLY A 118 14.36 -3.90 9.94
N VAL A 119 13.83 -3.09 9.02
CA VAL A 119 12.59 -2.30 9.21
C VAL A 119 11.39 -3.20 9.55
N ALA A 120 11.24 -4.33 8.85
CA ALA A 120 10.15 -5.27 9.10
C ALA A 120 10.25 -5.93 10.49
N ALA A 121 11.46 -6.36 10.87
CA ALA A 121 11.71 -6.95 12.18
C ALA A 121 11.50 -5.93 13.32
N GLY A 122 11.97 -4.69 13.14
CA GLY A 122 11.74 -3.60 14.06
C GLY A 122 10.25 -3.28 14.24
N ALA A 123 9.48 -3.23 13.14
CA ALA A 123 8.05 -3.03 13.21
C ALA A 123 7.32 -4.16 13.95
N ALA A 124 7.66 -5.42 13.64
CA ALA A 124 7.10 -6.58 14.31
C ALA A 124 7.42 -6.58 15.81
N PHE A 125 8.65 -6.23 16.19
CA PHE A 125 9.06 -6.09 17.58
C PHE A 125 8.28 -4.99 18.31
N GLY A 126 8.19 -3.80 17.73
CA GLY A 126 7.42 -2.69 18.31
C GLY A 126 5.94 -3.00 18.47
N ALA A 127 5.33 -3.64 17.47
CA ALA A 127 3.95 -4.12 17.55
C ALA A 127 3.78 -5.18 18.66
N SER A 128 4.71 -6.15 18.75
CA SER A 128 4.70 -7.20 19.76
C SER A 128 4.79 -6.61 21.18
N LEU A 129 5.69 -5.65 21.42
CA LEU A 129 5.77 -4.96 22.70
C LEU A 129 4.43 -4.28 23.07
N ALA A 130 3.81 -3.56 22.13
CA ALA A 130 2.52 -2.93 22.37
C ALA A 130 1.45 -3.94 22.79
N LEU A 131 1.40 -5.10 22.11
CA LEU A 131 0.46 -6.16 22.44
C LEU A 131 0.78 -6.81 23.80
N SER A 132 2.04 -7.09 24.09
CA SER A 132 2.48 -7.72 25.35
C SER A 132 2.23 -6.84 26.57
N PHE A 133 2.37 -5.52 26.46
CA PHE A 133 2.10 -4.59 27.56
C PHE A 133 0.61 -4.24 27.73
N GLY A 134 -0.30 -4.93 27.03
CA GLY A 134 -1.75 -4.74 27.20
C GLY A 134 -2.28 -3.43 26.61
N VAL A 135 -1.50 -2.79 25.73
CA VAL A 135 -1.84 -1.51 25.08
C VAL A 135 -2.99 -1.66 24.07
N SER A 136 -3.44 -2.88 23.81
CA SER A 136 -4.63 -3.19 23.02
C SER A 136 -5.97 -3.04 23.79
N GLY A 137 -5.96 -2.64 25.06
CA GLY A 137 -7.19 -2.40 25.83
C GLY A 137 -8.07 -1.26 25.28
N ALA A 138 -9.36 -1.27 25.61
CA ALA A 138 -10.41 -0.42 25.00
C ALA A 138 -10.12 1.11 24.98
N LEU A 139 -9.32 1.62 25.91
CA LEU A 139 -8.92 3.04 25.98
C LEU A 139 -7.74 3.39 25.06
N TRP A 140 -6.80 2.46 24.86
CA TRP A 140 -5.55 2.68 24.14
C TRP A 140 -5.59 2.13 22.70
N GLY A 141 -6.43 1.14 22.44
CA GLY A 141 -6.66 0.58 21.11
C GLY A 141 -7.34 1.56 20.15
N SER A 142 -8.18 2.46 20.65
CA SER A 142 -8.84 3.51 19.85
C SER A 142 -7.88 4.60 19.37
N LEU A 143 -6.73 4.76 20.04
CA LEU A 143 -5.70 5.74 19.69
C LEU A 143 -4.72 5.25 18.61
N GLY A 144 -4.87 4.01 18.12
CA GLY A 144 -3.98 3.47 17.08
C GLY A 144 -2.55 3.23 17.57
N LEU A 145 -2.37 2.90 18.85
CA LEU A 145 -1.06 2.82 19.47
C LEU A 145 -0.21 1.64 18.97
N VAL A 146 -0.84 0.54 18.54
CA VAL A 146 -0.13 -0.61 17.94
C VAL A 146 0.58 -0.22 16.62
N PRO A 147 -0.10 0.37 15.61
CA PRO A 147 0.57 0.94 14.44
C PRO A 147 1.68 1.94 14.77
N LEU A 148 1.49 2.79 15.80
CA LEU A 148 2.49 3.78 16.21
C LEU A 148 3.75 3.10 16.76
N MET A 149 3.59 2.12 17.66
CA MET A 149 4.73 1.37 18.21
C MET A 149 5.44 0.54 17.13
N ALA A 150 4.69 -0.01 16.17
CA ALA A 150 5.28 -0.65 15.00
C ALA A 150 6.13 0.34 14.18
N LEU A 151 5.63 1.55 13.92
CA LEU A 151 6.38 2.59 13.21
C LEU A 151 7.66 2.99 13.96
N LEU A 152 7.56 3.21 15.28
CA LEU A 152 8.72 3.55 16.11
C LEU A 152 9.76 2.42 16.15
N GLY A 153 9.32 1.16 16.25
CA GLY A 153 10.20 0.01 16.19
C GLY A 153 10.92 -0.11 14.85
N ALA A 154 10.21 0.11 13.74
CA ALA A 154 10.79 0.17 12.40
C ALA A 154 11.85 1.29 12.27
N ALA A 155 11.51 2.51 12.72
CA ALA A 155 12.40 3.66 12.66
C ALA A 155 13.65 3.45 13.53
N ALA A 156 13.50 2.92 14.74
CA ALA A 156 14.60 2.61 15.63
C ALA A 156 15.55 1.56 15.02
N ALA A 157 15.02 0.50 14.42
CA ALA A 157 15.82 -0.51 13.74
C ALA A 157 16.60 0.08 12.55
N LEU A 158 15.95 0.92 11.73
CA LEU A 158 16.61 1.61 10.62
C LEU A 158 17.74 2.52 11.11
N LEU A 159 17.47 3.35 12.12
CA LEU A 159 18.47 4.26 12.70
C LEU A 159 19.66 3.49 13.28
N LEU A 160 19.42 2.35 13.92
CA LEU A 160 20.48 1.49 14.45
C LEU A 160 21.35 0.94 13.33
N VAL A 161 20.76 0.43 12.24
CA VAL A 161 21.52 -0.07 11.09
C VAL A 161 22.35 1.05 10.46
N LEU A 162 21.79 2.25 10.30
CA LEU A 162 22.52 3.40 9.77
C LEU A 162 23.66 3.84 10.69
N ALA A 163 23.44 3.86 12.01
CA ALA A 163 24.49 4.17 12.98
C ALA A 163 25.63 3.16 12.90
N LEU A 164 25.31 1.86 12.85
CA LEU A 164 26.32 0.79 12.71
C LEU A 164 27.07 0.84 11.38
N GLY A 165 26.39 1.17 10.29
CA GLY A 165 27.03 1.32 8.98
C GLY A 165 27.86 2.60 8.82
N SER A 166 27.68 3.58 9.71
CA SER A 166 28.47 4.82 9.74
C SER A 166 29.73 4.75 10.60
N LEU A 167 29.92 3.65 11.34
CA LEU A 167 31.12 3.33 12.11
C LEU A 167 32.17 2.65 11.21
#